data_AF-A0A0B5HWB1-F1
#
_entry.id   AF-A0A0B5HWB1-F1
#
_cell.length_a   1.000
_cell.length_b   1.000
_cell.length_c   1.000
_cell.angle_alpha   90.00
_cell.angle_beta   90.00
_cell.angle_gamma   90.00
#
_symmetry.space_group_name_H-M   'P 1'
#
loop_
_entity.id
_entity.type
_entity.pdbx_description
1 polymer ?
#
loop_
_entity_poly.entity_id
_entity_poly.type
_entity_poly.pdbx_seq_one_letter_code
_entity_poly.pdbx_strand_id
1 'polypeptide(L)'
;MKVDYNKLGFKAGIEIHQELNTGKLFCDCSSGMGEKELISETSRKLRASAGETGEVDLAAQYEQFRNRKFLYHGYKGEYCLVELDEEPPHAVNNEALMIGLGVAKMFKLNVPETICVMRKTVTDGSAVSGFQRTMLLGYENKDSFLETPEGRVKIVQLNLEEDSSKIEKKEGDAVYYSLSRLGVPLLEIGTDASLKDPKHVRETALAIGTLLRSFNVRRGIGSIRQDVNISIKEGARIEVKGWQDLKKLELLIENEVLRQYNLIEIKKELKKRKTGKFSKKTEDATELFRNSESRMISGIIQSGGSVIALLLPNFSGLLKKELCPEKTFGKELAEYAMAYGTKGMIHTDEDLSKYNLGKEFEELRKLFKAGKNDLIIVMAEKKAIAEKAADAVYERALYSLKGVPEETRIPNHHNATNSYARPLPGANRLYPETDIPNIDVTEELLGSVELPELIPEKINRLAKEYNVSRQLAKEVVDEGIDFEEYVRKYRKVEPGFIARTLIESPKEIKKRYNKEIEIEKHAPGILEKLNRGLITDDAVFEILIGIAEGKSPDYKQYKPLTGKLLEKEVKKILKENKGIPRNAVIGKVMGKLRGKAPGKEIMELVKKFHK
;
A
#
# COMPACT_ATOMS: atom_id res chain seq x y z
N MET A 1 -16.62 20.49 5.06
CA MET A 1 -17.59 20.97 4.04
C MET A 1 -18.10 19.72 3.31
N LYS A 2 -19.41 19.49 3.19
CA LYS A 2 -19.91 18.32 2.45
C LYS A 2 -19.75 18.63 0.95
N VAL A 3 -18.71 18.08 0.33
CA VAL A 3 -18.38 18.33 -1.08
C VAL A 3 -19.37 17.58 -1.97
N ASP A 4 -19.93 18.26 -2.96
CA ASP A 4 -20.81 17.67 -3.97
C ASP A 4 -19.97 17.27 -5.19
N TYR A 5 -19.47 16.03 -5.20
CA TYR A 5 -18.57 15.51 -6.23
C TYR A 5 -19.20 15.50 -7.63
N ASN A 6 -20.52 15.33 -7.72
CA ASN A 6 -21.23 15.40 -8.99
C ASN A 6 -21.16 16.81 -9.60
N LYS A 7 -21.36 17.86 -8.79
CA LYS A 7 -21.23 19.25 -9.26
C LYS A 7 -19.80 19.62 -9.64
N LEU A 8 -18.81 19.03 -8.96
CA LEU A 8 -17.41 19.17 -9.34
C LEU A 8 -17.04 18.41 -10.62
N GLY A 9 -17.94 17.59 -11.17
CA GLY A 9 -17.66 16.74 -12.32
C GLY A 9 -16.53 15.74 -12.03
N PHE A 10 -16.51 15.21 -10.80
CA PHE A 10 -15.54 14.22 -10.36
C PHE A 10 -15.60 12.98 -11.26
N LYS A 11 -14.43 12.51 -11.67
CA LYS A 11 -14.24 11.19 -12.28
C LYS A 11 -13.01 10.55 -11.68
N ALA A 12 -13.12 9.28 -11.36
CA ALA A 12 -11.98 8.49 -10.95
C ALA A 12 -12.00 7.08 -11.56
N GLY A 13 -10.80 6.54 -11.74
CA GLY A 13 -10.53 5.13 -11.99
C GLY A 13 -9.38 4.70 -11.11
N ILE A 14 -9.33 3.42 -10.78
CA ILE A 14 -8.23 2.81 -10.04
C ILE A 14 -7.59 1.68 -10.82
N GLU A 15 -6.28 1.56 -10.64
CA GLU A 15 -5.45 0.44 -11.02
C GLU A 15 -4.96 -0.23 -9.73
N ILE A 16 -5.21 -1.52 -9.57
CA ILE A 16 -4.80 -2.27 -8.37
C ILE A 16 -3.69 -3.23 -8.75
N HIS A 17 -2.57 -3.10 -8.05
CA HIS A 17 -1.40 -3.93 -8.24
C HIS A 17 -1.31 -4.90 -7.06
N GLN A 18 -1.32 -6.21 -7.33
CA GLN A 18 -1.29 -7.26 -6.31
C GLN A 18 -0.17 -8.25 -6.59
N GLU A 19 0.77 -8.37 -5.64
CA GLU A 19 1.84 -9.37 -5.71
C GLU A 19 1.27 -10.78 -5.50
N LEU A 20 1.71 -11.73 -6.32
CA LEU A 20 1.40 -13.15 -6.16
C LEU A 20 2.40 -13.83 -5.23
N ASN A 21 1.96 -14.87 -4.53
CA ASN A 21 2.81 -15.62 -3.59
C ASN A 21 3.36 -16.90 -4.24
N THR A 22 4.10 -16.71 -5.34
CA THR A 22 4.69 -17.77 -6.17
C THR A 22 6.22 -17.55 -6.27
N GLY A 23 6.92 -18.34 -7.10
CA GLY A 23 8.24 -17.97 -7.61
C GLY A 23 8.20 -16.70 -8.47
N LYS A 24 9.36 -16.18 -8.88
CA LYS A 24 9.44 -15.05 -9.82
C LYS A 24 8.88 -15.40 -11.20
N LEU A 25 8.51 -14.38 -11.97
CA LEU A 25 7.69 -14.53 -13.17
C LEU A 25 8.44 -15.15 -14.35
N PHE A 26 9.73 -14.85 -14.48
CA PHE A 26 10.55 -15.24 -15.63
C PHE A 26 11.91 -15.82 -15.22
N CYS A 27 12.01 -16.39 -14.01
CA CYS A 27 13.17 -17.14 -13.52
C CYS A 27 12.78 -18.03 -12.33
N ASP A 28 13.66 -18.95 -11.95
CA ASP A 28 13.43 -19.91 -10.85
C ASP A 28 13.72 -19.35 -9.43
N CYS A 29 13.99 -18.05 -9.31
CA CYS A 29 14.31 -17.45 -8.01
C CYS A 29 13.09 -17.38 -7.08
N SER A 30 13.37 -17.45 -5.78
CA SER A 30 12.36 -17.25 -4.74
C SER A 30 11.89 -15.80 -4.70
N SER A 31 10.61 -15.59 -4.41
CA SER A 31 10.04 -14.26 -4.11
C SER A 31 10.17 -13.87 -2.64
N GLY A 32 10.84 -14.67 -1.79
CA GLY A 32 10.80 -14.57 -0.33
C GLY A 32 11.16 -13.22 0.33
N MET A 33 11.89 -12.33 -0.36
CA MET A 33 12.28 -10.98 0.11
C MET A 33 12.80 -10.93 1.55
N GLY A 34 13.61 -11.91 1.94
CA GLY A 34 14.24 -11.98 3.25
C GLY A 34 15.50 -11.12 3.36
N GLU A 35 16.14 -10.75 2.24
CA GLU A 35 17.30 -9.85 2.17
C GLU A 35 18.41 -10.21 3.18
N LYS A 36 18.65 -11.51 3.41
CA LYS A 36 19.44 -12.02 4.54
C LYS A 36 20.97 -11.93 4.36
N GLU A 37 21.45 -12.23 3.15
CA GLU A 37 22.88 -12.33 2.83
C GLU A 37 23.13 -11.61 1.49
N LEU A 38 23.73 -10.42 1.55
CA LEU A 38 24.16 -9.66 0.37
C LEU A 38 25.37 -10.35 -0.26
N ILE A 39 25.27 -10.73 -1.53
CA ILE A 39 26.34 -11.47 -2.23
C ILE A 39 26.87 -10.74 -3.46
N SER A 40 26.16 -9.72 -3.99
CA SER A 40 26.64 -8.92 -5.11
C SER A 40 26.15 -7.48 -5.06
N GLU A 41 26.95 -6.57 -5.62
CA GLU A 41 26.59 -5.19 -5.93
C GLU A 41 26.99 -4.91 -7.38
N THR A 42 26.03 -4.49 -8.20
CA THR A 42 26.25 -4.18 -9.62
C THR A 42 25.84 -2.75 -9.93
N SER A 43 26.71 -2.00 -10.61
CA SER A 43 26.44 -0.62 -11.00
C SER A 43 26.02 -0.52 -12.47
N ARG A 44 24.90 0.17 -12.75
CA ARG A 44 24.42 0.47 -14.11
C ARG A 44 24.10 1.94 -14.30
N LYS A 45 24.00 2.34 -15.57
CA LYS A 45 23.39 3.59 -16.02
C LYS A 45 22.45 3.29 -17.17
N LEU A 46 21.18 3.63 -17.00
CA LEU A 46 20.19 3.50 -18.08
C LEU A 46 20.32 4.68 -19.05
N ARG A 47 20.01 4.43 -20.32
CA ARG A 47 19.93 5.45 -21.37
C ARG A 47 18.52 5.40 -21.95
N ALA A 48 17.91 6.56 -22.19
CA ALA A 48 16.63 6.56 -22.89
C ALA A 48 16.86 6.09 -24.32
N SER A 49 16.08 5.10 -24.75
CA SER A 49 16.02 4.69 -26.16
C SER A 49 14.83 5.38 -26.81
N ALA A 50 14.96 5.67 -28.11
CA ALA A 50 13.80 6.01 -28.93
C ALA A 50 12.88 4.79 -29.01
N GLY A 51 11.56 5.02 -28.94
CA GLY A 51 10.57 3.98 -29.21
C GLY A 51 10.55 3.62 -30.71
N GLU A 52 9.66 2.70 -31.10
CA GLU A 52 9.49 2.28 -32.51
C GLU A 52 9.19 3.46 -33.45
N THR A 53 8.61 4.54 -32.93
CA THR A 53 8.31 5.77 -33.68
C THR A 53 9.52 6.70 -33.86
N GLY A 54 10.68 6.40 -33.26
CA GLY A 54 11.85 7.27 -33.25
C GLY A 54 11.79 8.40 -32.21
N GLU A 55 10.67 8.57 -31.53
CA GLU A 55 10.50 9.60 -30.49
C GLU A 55 10.84 9.06 -29.09
N VAL A 56 11.48 9.88 -28.27
CA VAL A 56 11.81 9.55 -26.88
C VAL A 56 10.76 10.14 -25.95
N ASP A 57 10.15 9.32 -25.11
CA ASP A 57 9.11 9.74 -24.15
C ASP A 57 9.60 10.86 -23.20
N LEU A 58 8.73 11.85 -22.95
CA LEU A 58 9.05 13.03 -22.13
C LEU A 58 9.51 12.69 -20.71
N ALA A 59 8.94 11.67 -20.08
CA ALA A 59 9.34 11.25 -18.74
C ALA A 59 10.66 10.47 -18.76
N ALA A 60 10.94 9.73 -19.85
CA ALA A 60 12.22 9.08 -20.06
C ALA A 60 13.35 10.11 -20.24
N GLN A 61 13.10 11.16 -21.04
CA GLN A 61 14.00 12.31 -21.15
C GLN A 61 14.20 12.97 -19.78
N TYR A 62 13.11 13.18 -19.04
CA TYR A 62 13.13 13.79 -17.70
C TYR A 62 14.06 13.05 -16.73
N GLU A 63 14.03 11.72 -16.70
CA GLU A 63 14.93 10.92 -15.86
C GLU A 63 16.38 10.91 -16.37
N GLN A 64 16.61 10.89 -17.68
CA GLN A 64 17.97 11.00 -18.23
C GLN A 64 18.65 12.32 -17.84
N PHE A 65 17.90 13.41 -17.76
CA PHE A 65 18.42 14.70 -17.28
C PHE A 65 18.95 14.67 -15.84
N ARG A 66 18.53 13.69 -15.03
CA ARG A 66 19.01 13.49 -13.65
C ARG A 66 20.34 12.71 -13.57
N ASN A 67 20.81 12.12 -14.67
CA ASN A 67 22.11 11.40 -14.80
C ASN A 67 22.47 10.51 -13.59
N ARG A 68 21.47 9.81 -13.04
CA ARG A 68 21.65 9.00 -11.82
C ARG A 68 22.49 7.76 -12.09
N LYS A 69 23.23 7.32 -11.07
CA LYS A 69 23.90 6.02 -11.04
C LYS A 69 23.00 5.04 -10.27
N PHE A 70 22.75 3.86 -10.83
CA PHE A 70 21.95 2.84 -10.17
C PHE A 70 22.87 1.73 -9.66
N LEU A 71 22.74 1.38 -8.37
CA LEU A 71 23.43 0.26 -7.77
C LEU A 71 22.40 -0.80 -7.37
N TYR A 72 22.64 -2.02 -7.79
CA TYR A 72 21.74 -3.16 -7.59
C TYR A 72 22.38 -4.17 -6.65
N HIS A 73 21.69 -4.46 -5.55
CA HIS A 73 22.07 -5.42 -4.55
C HIS A 73 21.40 -6.76 -4.79
N GLY A 74 22.21 -7.80 -4.90
CA GLY A 74 21.77 -9.18 -5.05
C GLY A 74 21.90 -9.95 -3.74
N TYR A 75 20.79 -10.51 -3.27
CA TYR A 75 20.73 -11.33 -2.06
C TYR A 75 20.63 -12.82 -2.37
N LYS A 76 21.35 -13.65 -1.62
CA LYS A 76 21.43 -15.10 -1.87
C LYS A 76 20.04 -15.76 -1.93
N GLY A 77 19.74 -16.41 -3.06
CA GLY A 77 18.47 -17.11 -3.30
C GLY A 77 17.31 -16.23 -3.75
N GLU A 78 17.53 -14.91 -3.93
CA GLU A 78 16.48 -13.93 -4.25
C GLU A 78 16.75 -13.15 -5.55
N TYR A 79 17.79 -13.53 -6.31
CA TYR A 79 18.07 -13.03 -7.67
C TYR A 79 18.96 -14.03 -8.43
N CYS A 80 19.00 -13.90 -9.75
CA CYS A 80 19.93 -14.60 -10.65
C CYS A 80 20.40 -13.66 -11.79
N LEU A 81 20.97 -14.24 -12.84
CA LEU A 81 21.48 -13.49 -14.00
C LEU A 81 20.35 -12.82 -14.79
N VAL A 82 19.13 -13.37 -14.77
CA VAL A 82 17.95 -12.77 -15.43
C VAL A 82 17.66 -11.39 -14.84
N GLU A 83 17.63 -11.24 -13.51
CA GLU A 83 17.40 -9.93 -12.88
C GLU A 83 18.58 -8.97 -13.02
N LEU A 84 19.79 -9.48 -13.25
CA LEU A 84 20.96 -8.65 -13.53
C LEU A 84 21.03 -8.17 -14.99
N ASP A 85 20.10 -8.62 -15.83
CA ASP A 85 20.11 -8.40 -17.27
C ASP A 85 21.38 -9.00 -17.92
N GLU A 86 21.78 -10.19 -17.47
CA GLU A 86 22.96 -10.95 -17.92
C GLU A 86 22.60 -12.34 -18.48
N GLU A 87 21.31 -12.69 -18.48
CA GLU A 87 20.76 -13.92 -19.06
C GLU A 87 19.35 -13.63 -19.63
N PRO A 88 18.97 -14.20 -20.78
CA PRO A 88 17.60 -14.10 -21.28
C PRO A 88 16.57 -14.61 -20.26
N PRO A 89 15.37 -14.01 -20.19
CA PRO A 89 14.31 -14.49 -19.30
C PRO A 89 13.89 -15.92 -19.65
N HIS A 90 13.42 -16.65 -18.64
CA HIS A 90 12.86 -17.98 -18.81
C HIS A 90 11.39 -17.91 -19.23
N ALA A 91 10.77 -19.06 -19.46
CA ALA A 91 9.33 -19.15 -19.69
C ALA A 91 8.54 -18.58 -18.51
N VAL A 92 7.30 -18.15 -18.78
CA VAL A 92 6.41 -17.61 -17.74
C VAL A 92 6.19 -18.62 -16.63
N ASN A 93 6.15 -18.14 -15.39
CA ASN A 93 5.78 -18.93 -14.24
C ASN A 93 4.32 -19.42 -14.38
N ASN A 94 4.16 -20.74 -14.55
CA ASN A 94 2.84 -21.33 -14.79
C ASN A 94 1.88 -21.12 -13.62
N GLU A 95 2.35 -21.18 -12.36
CA GLU A 95 1.48 -20.93 -11.20
C GLU A 95 0.92 -19.50 -11.22
N ALA A 96 1.77 -18.50 -11.52
CA ALA A 96 1.36 -17.12 -11.64
C ALA A 96 0.37 -16.89 -12.79
N LEU A 97 0.61 -17.52 -13.95
CA LEU A 97 -0.29 -17.48 -15.11
C LEU A 97 -1.66 -18.07 -14.76
N MET A 98 -1.71 -19.24 -14.12
CA MET A 98 -2.96 -19.91 -13.76
C MET A 98 -3.78 -19.09 -12.75
N ILE A 99 -3.12 -18.48 -11.76
CA ILE A 99 -3.78 -17.53 -10.84
C ILE A 99 -4.35 -16.34 -11.62
N GLY A 100 -3.56 -15.74 -12.51
CA GLY A 100 -4.00 -14.61 -13.33
C GLY A 100 -5.21 -14.93 -14.21
N LEU A 101 -5.21 -16.09 -14.89
CA LEU A 101 -6.35 -16.56 -15.68
C LEU A 101 -7.58 -16.86 -14.80
N GLY A 102 -7.38 -17.38 -13.59
CA GLY A 102 -8.44 -17.57 -12.61
C GLY A 102 -9.10 -16.25 -12.20
N VAL A 103 -8.28 -15.22 -11.98
CA VAL A 103 -8.77 -13.86 -11.69
C VAL A 103 -9.50 -13.27 -12.91
N ALA A 104 -9.00 -13.47 -14.12
CA ALA A 104 -9.66 -13.04 -15.35
C ALA A 104 -11.08 -13.63 -15.48
N LYS A 105 -11.21 -14.94 -15.21
CA LYS A 105 -12.51 -15.64 -15.18
C LYS A 105 -13.45 -15.10 -14.11
N MET A 106 -12.96 -14.83 -12.90
CA MET A 106 -13.78 -14.26 -11.82
C MET A 106 -14.35 -12.89 -12.18
N PHE A 107 -13.57 -12.07 -12.88
CA PHE A 107 -14.03 -10.78 -13.42
C PHE A 107 -14.77 -10.90 -14.75
N LYS A 108 -14.97 -12.12 -15.26
CA LYS A 108 -15.64 -12.39 -16.55
C LYS A 108 -15.01 -11.60 -17.69
N LEU A 109 -13.69 -11.53 -17.74
CA LEU A 109 -12.94 -10.89 -18.82
C LEU A 109 -12.85 -11.82 -20.04
N ASN A 110 -12.70 -11.23 -21.22
CA ASN A 110 -12.28 -11.95 -22.41
C ASN A 110 -10.78 -12.22 -22.31
N VAL A 111 -10.37 -13.48 -22.35
CA VAL A 111 -8.96 -13.87 -22.43
C VAL A 111 -8.53 -13.86 -23.91
N PRO A 112 -7.39 -13.26 -24.29
CA PRO A 112 -6.86 -13.34 -25.65
C PRO A 112 -6.59 -14.78 -26.09
N GLU A 113 -6.73 -15.09 -27.38
CA GLU A 113 -6.39 -16.41 -27.94
C GLU A 113 -4.88 -16.71 -27.82
N THR A 114 -4.07 -15.65 -27.90
CA THR A 114 -2.61 -15.70 -27.72
C THR A 114 -2.21 -14.60 -26.75
N ILE A 115 -1.50 -14.97 -25.68
CA ILE A 115 -0.92 -14.03 -24.72
C ILE A 115 0.52 -13.74 -25.15
N CYS A 116 0.81 -12.46 -25.38
CA CYS A 116 2.12 -11.97 -25.75
C CYS A 116 2.76 -11.21 -24.59
N VAL A 117 4.04 -11.48 -24.32
CA VAL A 117 4.81 -10.68 -23.36
C VAL A 117 5.32 -9.41 -24.06
N MET A 118 5.18 -8.29 -23.36
CA MET A 118 5.54 -6.96 -23.84
C MET A 118 6.55 -6.32 -22.87
N ARG A 119 7.41 -5.45 -23.39
CA ARG A 119 8.36 -4.63 -22.63
C ARG A 119 7.79 -3.22 -22.47
N LYS A 120 7.48 -2.83 -21.24
CA LYS A 120 7.04 -1.48 -20.85
C LYS A 120 8.27 -0.68 -20.42
N THR A 121 8.66 0.35 -21.18
CA THR A 121 9.88 1.12 -20.87
C THR A 121 9.83 1.78 -19.47
N VAL A 122 10.89 1.56 -18.67
CA VAL A 122 11.05 2.10 -17.31
C VAL A 122 12.48 2.64 -17.14
N THR A 123 12.63 3.96 -17.02
CA THR A 123 13.95 4.63 -17.02
C THR A 123 14.42 5.12 -15.65
N ASP A 124 13.65 4.89 -14.59
CA ASP A 124 13.95 5.39 -13.25
C ASP A 124 14.95 4.51 -12.47
N GLY A 125 15.43 3.42 -13.08
CA GLY A 125 16.35 2.46 -12.48
C GLY A 125 15.67 1.37 -11.66
N SER A 126 14.34 1.34 -11.60
CA SER A 126 13.60 0.30 -10.85
C SER A 126 13.52 -1.04 -11.60
N ALA A 127 13.90 -1.10 -12.87
CA ALA A 127 14.11 -2.32 -13.63
C ALA A 127 15.52 -2.29 -14.23
N VAL A 128 16.31 -3.35 -14.00
CA VAL A 128 17.72 -3.41 -14.42
C VAL A 128 17.87 -3.32 -15.94
N SER A 129 16.99 -3.97 -16.68
CA SER A 129 16.92 -3.98 -18.15
C SER A 129 16.39 -2.66 -18.76
N GLY A 130 15.91 -1.72 -17.94
CA GLY A 130 15.28 -0.48 -18.41
C GLY A 130 13.86 -0.66 -18.95
N PHE A 131 13.25 -1.84 -18.75
CA PHE A 131 11.85 -2.11 -19.04
C PHE A 131 11.28 -3.14 -18.06
N GLN A 132 9.96 -3.12 -17.89
CA GLN A 132 9.19 -4.09 -17.13
C GLN A 132 8.48 -5.02 -18.11
N ARG A 133 8.58 -6.34 -17.92
CA ARG A 133 7.80 -7.29 -18.73
C ARG A 133 6.36 -7.35 -18.22
N THR A 134 5.40 -7.27 -19.13
CA THR A 134 3.96 -7.24 -18.85
C THR A 134 3.19 -7.99 -19.94
N MET A 135 2.09 -8.66 -19.59
CA MET A 135 1.25 -9.38 -20.55
C MET A 135 -0.23 -9.19 -20.24
N LEU A 136 -1.05 -8.97 -21.28
CA LEU A 136 -2.50 -8.83 -21.14
C LEU A 136 -3.14 -10.22 -20.96
N LEU A 137 -3.77 -10.44 -19.80
CA LEU A 137 -4.48 -11.69 -19.51
C LEU A 137 -5.98 -11.61 -19.80
N GLY A 138 -6.56 -10.41 -19.72
CA GLY A 138 -7.96 -10.24 -20.02
C GLY A 138 -8.37 -8.80 -20.29
N TYR A 139 -9.35 -8.63 -21.15
CA TYR A 139 -9.95 -7.34 -21.47
C TYR A 139 -11.47 -7.39 -21.34
N GLU A 140 -12.09 -6.23 -21.16
CA GLU A 140 -13.51 -6.12 -20.89
C GLU A 140 -14.44 -6.67 -21.98
N ASN A 141 -15.61 -7.12 -21.53
CA ASN A 141 -16.80 -7.37 -22.32
C ASN A 141 -18.04 -6.78 -21.63
N LYS A 142 -19.24 -7.13 -22.10
CA LYS A 142 -20.52 -6.65 -21.57
C LYS A 142 -20.86 -7.14 -20.15
N ASP A 143 -20.17 -8.15 -19.65
CA ASP A 143 -20.41 -8.80 -18.35
C ASP A 143 -19.25 -8.57 -17.36
N SER A 144 -18.19 -7.88 -17.77
CA SER A 144 -16.98 -7.60 -16.99
C SER A 144 -17.18 -6.49 -15.95
N PHE A 145 -18.01 -6.79 -14.96
CA PHE A 145 -18.42 -5.83 -13.94
C PHE A 145 -18.24 -6.38 -12.52
N LEU A 146 -17.83 -5.49 -11.63
CA LEU A 146 -17.79 -5.71 -10.20
C LEU A 146 -18.95 -4.97 -9.53
N GLU A 147 -19.70 -5.67 -8.69
CA GLU A 147 -20.75 -5.07 -7.87
C GLU A 147 -20.16 -4.52 -6.56
N THR A 148 -20.50 -3.28 -6.23
CA THR A 148 -20.14 -2.65 -4.94
C THR A 148 -21.39 -2.05 -4.29
N PRO A 149 -21.37 -1.77 -2.97
CA PRO A 149 -22.47 -1.06 -2.30
C PRO A 149 -22.80 0.31 -2.90
N GLU A 150 -21.85 0.97 -3.57
CA GLU A 150 -22.00 2.30 -4.17
C GLU A 150 -22.37 2.26 -5.67
N GLY A 151 -22.39 1.06 -6.25
CA GLY A 151 -22.76 0.79 -7.63
C GLY A 151 -21.82 -0.18 -8.34
N ARG A 152 -22.19 -0.50 -9.57
CA ARG A 152 -21.42 -1.34 -10.48
C ARG A 152 -20.24 -0.58 -11.08
N VAL A 153 -19.10 -1.23 -11.19
CA VAL A 153 -17.86 -0.71 -11.79
C VAL A 153 -17.36 -1.65 -12.86
N LYS A 154 -16.92 -1.12 -14.01
CA LYS A 154 -16.40 -1.95 -15.09
C LYS A 154 -14.93 -2.28 -14.85
N ILE A 155 -14.57 -3.55 -15.00
CA ILE A 155 -13.16 -3.99 -15.00
C ILE A 155 -12.70 -3.99 -16.46
N VAL A 156 -11.78 -3.08 -16.81
CA VAL A 156 -11.41 -2.83 -18.21
C VAL A 156 -10.35 -3.81 -18.70
N GLN A 157 -9.39 -4.15 -17.84
CA GLN A 157 -8.28 -5.02 -18.19
C GLN A 157 -7.64 -5.67 -16.96
N LEU A 158 -6.95 -6.78 -17.20
CA LEU A 158 -6.07 -7.46 -16.26
C LEU A 158 -4.75 -7.78 -16.96
N ASN A 159 -3.64 -7.32 -16.39
CA ASN A 159 -2.29 -7.68 -16.83
C ASN A 159 -1.58 -8.52 -15.76
N LEU A 160 -0.62 -9.34 -16.20
CA LEU A 160 0.37 -10.00 -15.35
C LEU A 160 1.75 -9.45 -15.72
N GLU A 161 2.46 -8.90 -14.74
CA GLU A 161 3.73 -8.20 -14.94
C GLU A 161 4.76 -8.51 -13.87
N GLU A 162 6.01 -8.17 -14.13
CA GLU A 162 7.09 -8.20 -13.14
C GLU A 162 6.95 -6.99 -12.19
N ASP A 163 7.04 -7.18 -10.88
CA ASP A 163 7.25 -6.02 -10.00
C ASP A 163 8.69 -5.48 -10.13
N SER A 164 8.84 -4.21 -9.77
CA SER A 164 10.09 -3.46 -9.84
C SER A 164 10.97 -3.66 -8.60
N SER A 165 12.27 -3.39 -8.73
CA SER A 165 13.22 -3.40 -7.61
C SER A 165 12.79 -2.48 -6.46
N LYS A 166 13.19 -2.83 -5.23
CA LYS A 166 12.88 -2.04 -4.03
C LYS A 166 14.00 -1.03 -3.79
N ILE A 167 13.66 0.25 -3.62
CA ILE A 167 14.65 1.27 -3.22
C ILE A 167 15.06 1.00 -1.77
N GLU A 168 16.36 0.84 -1.54
CA GLU A 168 16.93 0.73 -0.20
C GLU A 168 17.35 2.10 0.34
N LYS A 169 18.10 2.85 -0.47
CA LYS A 169 18.60 4.17 -0.10
C LYS A 169 18.92 5.04 -1.32
N LYS A 170 19.06 6.35 -1.07
CA LYS A 170 19.50 7.36 -2.04
C LYS A 170 20.66 8.13 -1.43
N GLU A 171 21.80 8.17 -2.11
CA GLU A 171 23.01 8.86 -1.65
C GLU A 171 23.59 9.70 -2.81
N GLY A 172 23.51 11.04 -2.69
CA GLY A 172 23.91 11.94 -3.77
C GLY A 172 23.13 11.65 -5.05
N ASP A 173 23.86 11.40 -6.14
CA ASP A 173 23.29 11.05 -7.46
C ASP A 173 23.09 9.53 -7.65
N ALA A 174 23.32 8.73 -6.60
CA ALA A 174 23.19 7.29 -6.62
C ALA A 174 21.88 6.82 -5.96
N VAL A 175 21.22 5.84 -6.58
CA VAL A 175 20.06 5.13 -6.01
C VAL A 175 20.42 3.65 -5.88
N TYR A 176 20.20 3.11 -4.69
CA TYR A 176 20.48 1.72 -4.35
C TYR A 176 19.17 0.93 -4.36
N TYR A 177 19.16 -0.18 -5.06
CA TYR A 177 18.02 -1.04 -5.31
C TYR A 177 18.31 -2.47 -4.87
N SER A 178 17.39 -3.07 -4.11
CA SER A 178 17.34 -4.51 -3.85
C SER A 178 16.68 -5.23 -5.04
N LEU A 179 17.34 -6.27 -5.55
CA LEU A 179 16.82 -7.15 -6.60
C LEU A 179 15.84 -8.21 -6.08
N SER A 180 15.67 -8.35 -4.76
CA SER A 180 14.80 -9.37 -4.16
C SER A 180 13.34 -9.26 -4.58
N ARG A 181 12.88 -8.05 -4.95
CA ARG A 181 11.52 -7.78 -5.44
C ARG A 181 11.39 -7.79 -6.97
N LEU A 182 12.48 -7.51 -7.69
CA LEU A 182 12.44 -7.46 -9.15
C LEU A 182 12.01 -8.82 -9.70
N GLY A 183 11.01 -8.85 -10.59
CA GLY A 183 10.53 -10.07 -11.21
C GLY A 183 9.48 -10.83 -10.40
N VAL A 184 9.08 -10.36 -9.21
CA VAL A 184 7.96 -10.95 -8.47
C VAL A 184 6.66 -10.76 -9.27
N PRO A 185 5.82 -11.80 -9.48
CA PRO A 185 4.64 -11.65 -10.31
C PRO A 185 3.61 -10.72 -9.69
N LEU A 186 3.07 -9.83 -10.51
CA LEU A 186 2.18 -8.76 -10.11
C LEU A 186 0.96 -8.73 -11.04
N LEU A 187 -0.24 -8.80 -10.49
CA LEU A 187 -1.47 -8.55 -11.24
C LEU A 187 -1.77 -7.05 -11.23
N GLU A 188 -2.00 -6.46 -12.39
CA GLU A 188 -2.49 -5.08 -12.57
C GLU A 188 -3.94 -5.13 -13.06
N ILE A 189 -4.89 -4.67 -12.24
CA ILE A 189 -6.33 -4.65 -12.56
C ILE A 189 -6.78 -3.22 -12.76
N GLY A 190 -7.23 -2.88 -13.97
CA GLY A 190 -7.75 -1.56 -14.31
C GLY A 190 -9.27 -1.50 -14.22
N THR A 191 -9.79 -0.38 -13.72
CA THR A 191 -11.22 -0.03 -13.77
C THR A 191 -11.50 1.09 -14.76
N ASP A 192 -12.75 1.25 -15.18
CA ASP A 192 -13.16 2.43 -15.95
C ASP A 192 -13.24 3.69 -15.07
N ALA A 193 -13.40 4.86 -15.70
CA ALA A 193 -13.46 6.14 -15.00
C ALA A 193 -14.87 6.45 -14.42
N SER A 194 -15.65 5.43 -14.05
CA SER A 194 -17.06 5.56 -13.63
C SER A 194 -17.26 5.77 -12.12
N LEU A 195 -16.17 5.77 -11.34
CA LEU A 195 -16.23 5.95 -9.89
C LEU A 195 -16.70 7.37 -9.56
N LYS A 196 -17.68 7.47 -8.65
CA LYS A 196 -18.54 8.65 -8.47
C LYS A 196 -18.06 9.60 -7.36
N ASP A 197 -17.39 9.06 -6.36
CA ASP A 197 -16.90 9.78 -5.18
C ASP A 197 -15.81 8.95 -4.47
N PRO A 198 -15.11 9.52 -3.47
CA PRO A 198 -14.04 8.81 -2.75
C PRO A 198 -14.49 7.50 -2.10
N LYS A 199 -15.73 7.43 -1.62
CA LYS A 199 -16.28 6.23 -0.96
C LYS A 199 -16.47 5.10 -1.96
N HIS A 200 -17.00 5.40 -3.15
CA HIS A 200 -17.11 4.42 -4.23
C HIS A 200 -15.73 3.88 -4.64
N VAL A 201 -14.71 4.74 -4.69
CA VAL A 201 -13.33 4.31 -4.95
C VAL A 201 -12.82 3.34 -3.85
N ARG A 202 -13.02 3.67 -2.58
CA ARG A 202 -12.64 2.80 -1.45
C ARG A 202 -13.34 1.45 -1.49
N GLU A 203 -14.67 1.44 -1.68
CA GLU A 203 -15.45 0.20 -1.71
C GLU A 203 -15.07 -0.68 -2.92
N THR A 204 -14.73 -0.08 -4.06
CA THR A 204 -14.22 -0.80 -5.23
C THR A 204 -12.87 -1.44 -4.92
N ALA A 205 -11.94 -0.69 -4.33
CA ALA A 205 -10.63 -1.22 -3.94
C ALA A 205 -10.76 -2.34 -2.89
N LEU A 206 -11.67 -2.19 -1.92
CA LEU A 206 -11.99 -3.21 -0.94
C LEU A 206 -12.53 -4.49 -1.60
N ALA A 207 -13.49 -4.34 -2.53
CA ALA A 207 -14.11 -5.47 -3.21
C ALA A 207 -13.11 -6.25 -4.07
N ILE A 208 -12.27 -5.57 -4.86
CA ILE A 208 -11.20 -6.22 -5.64
C ILE A 208 -10.21 -6.91 -4.69
N GLY A 209 -9.73 -6.22 -3.66
CA GLY A 209 -8.79 -6.82 -2.69
C GLY A 209 -9.38 -8.02 -1.95
N THR A 210 -10.68 -8.02 -1.64
CA THR A 210 -11.36 -9.15 -1.00
C THR A 210 -11.45 -10.36 -1.93
N LEU A 211 -11.73 -10.12 -3.22
CA LEU A 211 -11.74 -11.18 -4.23
C LEU A 211 -10.35 -11.80 -4.37
N LEU A 212 -9.31 -10.97 -4.54
CA LEU A 212 -7.93 -11.41 -4.71
C LEU A 212 -7.40 -12.23 -3.55
N ARG A 213 -7.82 -11.93 -2.30
CA ARG A 213 -7.45 -12.72 -1.12
C ARG A 213 -7.93 -14.17 -1.15
N SER A 214 -8.85 -14.52 -2.06
CA SER A 214 -9.28 -15.90 -2.29
C SER A 214 -8.26 -16.70 -3.10
N PHE A 215 -7.31 -16.04 -3.76
CA PHE A 215 -6.21 -16.64 -4.52
C PHE A 215 -4.90 -16.66 -3.71
N ASN A 216 -3.88 -17.38 -4.20
CA ASN A 216 -2.53 -17.42 -3.62
C ASN A 216 -1.76 -16.11 -3.87
N VAL A 217 -2.21 -15.04 -3.21
CA VAL A 217 -1.61 -13.70 -3.28
C VAL A 217 -0.76 -13.42 -2.05
N ARG A 218 0.27 -12.59 -2.22
CA ARG A 218 1.09 -12.15 -1.10
C ARG A 218 0.27 -11.26 -0.18
N ARG A 219 0.53 -11.38 1.12
CA ARG A 219 -0.13 -10.63 2.19
C ARG A 219 0.92 -9.80 2.95
N GLY A 220 0.47 -8.69 3.53
CA GLY A 220 1.32 -7.79 4.31
C GLY A 220 1.48 -6.41 3.65
N ILE A 221 2.23 -5.54 4.32
CA ILE A 221 2.47 -4.17 3.86
C ILE A 221 3.23 -4.21 2.53
N GLY A 222 2.85 -3.37 1.57
CA GLY A 222 3.48 -3.27 0.25
C GLY A 222 2.99 -4.27 -0.80
N SER A 223 2.36 -5.37 -0.39
CA SER A 223 1.91 -6.45 -1.31
C SER A 223 0.74 -6.06 -2.24
N ILE A 224 -0.04 -5.05 -1.85
CA ILE A 224 -1.12 -4.49 -2.66
C ILE A 224 -0.98 -2.97 -2.72
N ARG A 225 -1.07 -2.41 -3.92
CA ARG A 225 -0.99 -0.97 -4.19
C ARG A 225 -2.19 -0.52 -5.02
N GLN A 226 -2.60 0.72 -4.84
CA GLN A 226 -3.63 1.38 -5.63
C GLN A 226 -3.04 2.61 -6.30
N ASP A 227 -3.09 2.62 -7.62
CA ASP A 227 -2.81 3.77 -8.45
C ASP A 227 -4.15 4.41 -8.77
N VAL A 228 -4.35 5.67 -8.36
CA VAL A 228 -5.64 6.36 -8.45
C VAL A 228 -5.56 7.45 -9.49
N ASN A 229 -6.41 7.35 -10.51
CA ASN A 229 -6.59 8.37 -11.52
C ASN A 229 -7.75 9.28 -11.11
N ILE A 230 -7.50 10.57 -10.88
CA ILE A 230 -8.48 11.53 -10.34
C ILE A 230 -8.58 12.74 -11.27
N SER A 231 -9.80 13.18 -11.56
CA SER A 231 -10.05 14.44 -12.26
C SER A 231 -11.33 15.12 -11.78
N ILE A 232 -11.38 16.44 -11.93
CA ILE A 232 -12.58 17.26 -11.76
C ILE A 232 -12.79 18.16 -12.98
N LYS A 233 -13.98 18.73 -13.12
CA LYS A 233 -14.30 19.71 -14.16
C LYS A 233 -13.35 20.92 -14.07
N GLU A 234 -12.83 21.37 -15.21
CA GLU A 234 -11.78 22.40 -15.32
C GLU A 234 -10.42 22.04 -14.69
N GLY A 235 -10.31 20.85 -14.11
CA GLY A 235 -9.06 20.26 -13.63
C GLY A 235 -8.34 19.48 -14.73
N ALA A 236 -7.59 18.46 -14.31
CA ALA A 236 -6.82 17.59 -15.20
C ALA A 236 -6.84 16.15 -14.70
N ARG A 237 -6.48 15.19 -15.56
CA ARG A 237 -6.21 13.82 -15.13
C ARG A 237 -4.92 13.79 -14.32
N ILE A 238 -5.03 13.37 -13.06
CA ILE A 238 -3.90 13.21 -12.15
C ILE A 238 -3.81 11.75 -11.75
N GLU A 239 -2.62 11.18 -11.91
CA GLU A 239 -2.33 9.81 -11.49
C GLU A 239 -1.55 9.86 -10.17
N VAL A 240 -2.11 9.32 -9.10
CA VAL A 240 -1.42 9.17 -7.81
C VAL A 240 -1.02 7.71 -7.63
N LYS A 241 0.29 7.41 -7.73
CA LYS A 241 0.79 6.03 -7.78
C LYS A 241 1.24 5.49 -6.43
N GLY A 242 0.93 4.23 -6.15
CA GLY A 242 1.53 3.44 -5.08
C GLY A 242 0.87 3.63 -3.72
N TRP A 243 -0.42 3.98 -3.66
CA TRP A 243 -1.13 4.06 -2.39
C TRP A 243 -1.34 2.68 -1.77
N GLN A 244 -1.26 2.56 -0.45
CA GLN A 244 -1.35 1.26 0.25
C GLN A 244 -2.45 1.22 1.34
N ASP A 245 -2.75 2.35 1.98
CA ASP A 245 -3.65 2.40 3.13
C ASP A 245 -5.10 2.62 2.69
N LEU A 246 -5.85 1.52 2.53
CA LEU A 246 -7.25 1.57 2.15
C LEU A 246 -8.12 2.46 3.08
N LYS A 247 -7.78 2.58 4.38
CA LYS A 247 -8.57 3.39 5.32
C LYS A 247 -8.47 4.88 5.04
N LYS A 248 -7.32 5.34 4.55
CA LYS A 248 -7.05 6.74 4.23
C LYS A 248 -7.17 7.05 2.74
N LEU A 249 -7.58 6.08 1.91
CA LEU A 249 -7.75 6.28 0.47
C LEU A 249 -8.76 7.39 0.15
N GLU A 250 -9.85 7.49 0.91
CA GLU A 250 -10.82 8.59 0.75
C GLU A 250 -10.17 9.95 0.97
N LEU A 251 -9.40 10.08 2.05
CA LEU A 251 -8.70 11.32 2.38
C LEU A 251 -7.68 11.72 1.30
N LEU A 252 -6.97 10.75 0.71
CA LEU A 252 -6.05 11.00 -0.41
C LEU A 252 -6.79 11.65 -1.59
N ILE A 253 -7.95 11.10 -1.93
CA ILE A 253 -8.76 11.58 -3.06
C ILE A 253 -9.35 12.95 -2.74
N GLU A 254 -9.86 13.15 -1.52
CA GLU A 254 -10.36 14.43 -1.04
C GLU A 254 -9.29 15.52 -1.13
N ASN A 255 -8.07 15.24 -0.68
CA ASN A 255 -6.95 16.17 -0.74
C ASN A 255 -6.57 16.52 -2.18
N GLU A 256 -6.59 15.55 -3.10
CA GLU A 256 -6.34 15.81 -4.51
C GLU A 256 -7.44 16.64 -5.16
N VAL A 257 -8.71 16.37 -4.86
CA VAL A 257 -9.85 17.18 -5.32
C VAL A 257 -9.72 18.62 -4.81
N LEU A 258 -9.37 18.82 -3.54
CA LEU A 258 -9.11 20.14 -2.97
C LEU A 258 -7.95 20.84 -3.67
N ARG A 259 -6.86 20.11 -3.96
CA ARG A 259 -5.68 20.65 -4.66
C ARG A 259 -6.09 21.18 -6.03
N GLN A 260 -6.77 20.37 -6.84
CA GLN A 260 -7.22 20.78 -8.18
C GLN A 260 -8.18 21.97 -8.11
N TYR A 261 -9.16 21.93 -7.20
CA TYR A 261 -10.10 23.02 -7.00
C TYR A 261 -9.39 24.35 -6.67
N ASN A 262 -8.44 24.31 -5.73
CA ASN A 262 -7.72 25.52 -5.32
C ASN A 262 -6.75 26.05 -6.38
N LEU A 263 -6.18 25.17 -7.23
CA LEU A 263 -5.41 25.57 -8.41
C LEU A 263 -6.29 26.26 -9.48
N ILE A 264 -7.52 25.78 -9.69
CA ILE A 264 -8.51 26.44 -10.56
C ILE A 264 -8.85 27.82 -10.01
N GLU A 265 -9.03 27.95 -8.69
CA GLU A 265 -9.26 29.26 -8.07
C GLU A 265 -8.05 30.20 -8.20
N ILE A 266 -6.81 29.68 -8.18
CA ILE A 266 -5.61 30.48 -8.49
C ILE A 266 -5.63 30.97 -9.93
N LYS A 267 -5.99 30.11 -10.89
CA LYS A 267 -6.18 30.52 -12.29
C LYS A 267 -7.21 31.64 -12.43
N LYS A 268 -8.36 31.53 -11.74
CA LYS A 268 -9.41 32.57 -11.74
C LYS A 268 -8.89 33.89 -11.16
N GLU A 269 -8.13 33.83 -10.07
CA GLU A 269 -7.53 35.00 -9.45
C GLU A 269 -6.48 35.66 -10.37
N LEU A 270 -5.61 34.88 -11.01
CA LEU A 270 -4.65 35.37 -12.01
C LEU A 270 -5.37 36.03 -13.20
N LYS A 271 -6.49 35.45 -13.66
CA LYS A 271 -7.34 36.06 -14.70
C LYS A 271 -7.96 37.38 -14.23
N LYS A 272 -8.42 37.46 -12.98
CA LYS A 272 -8.97 38.69 -12.37
C LYS A 272 -7.91 39.79 -12.26
N ARG A 273 -6.67 39.41 -11.96
CA ARG A 273 -5.49 40.30 -11.98
C ARG A 273 -5.01 40.66 -13.39
N LYS A 274 -5.65 40.13 -14.43
CA LYS A 274 -5.27 40.31 -15.85
C LYS A 274 -3.83 39.86 -16.13
N THR A 275 -3.35 38.85 -15.42
CA THR A 275 -2.02 38.26 -15.67
C THR A 275 -2.03 37.55 -17.02
N GLY A 276 -1.31 38.10 -18.00
CA GLY A 276 -1.08 37.47 -19.30
C GLY A 276 0.14 36.56 -19.30
N LYS A 277 0.50 36.01 -20.47
CA LYS A 277 1.80 35.36 -20.65
C LYS A 277 2.91 36.38 -20.33
N PHE A 278 3.94 35.95 -19.64
CA PHE A 278 5.10 36.77 -19.28
C PHE A 278 6.39 36.01 -19.62
N SER A 279 7.43 36.73 -20.02
CA SER A 279 8.75 36.14 -20.27
C SER A 279 9.46 35.82 -18.96
N LYS A 280 10.32 34.80 -18.98
CA LYS A 280 11.20 34.48 -17.85
C LYS A 280 12.08 35.68 -17.52
N LYS A 281 12.13 36.05 -16.23
CA LYS A 281 12.99 37.11 -15.70
C LYS A 281 13.75 36.57 -14.50
N THR A 282 15.03 36.27 -14.72
CA THR A 282 15.93 35.71 -13.71
C THR A 282 17.18 36.55 -13.57
N GLU A 283 17.72 36.64 -12.36
CA GLU A 283 18.97 37.35 -12.07
C GLU A 283 19.88 36.47 -11.22
N ASP A 284 21.19 36.50 -11.50
CA ASP A 284 22.20 35.90 -10.63
C ASP A 284 22.45 36.88 -9.47
N ALA A 285 21.85 36.57 -8.32
CA ALA A 285 21.89 37.39 -7.13
C ALA A 285 23.03 36.99 -6.19
N THR A 286 23.97 36.13 -6.61
CA THR A 286 25.00 35.57 -5.72
C THR A 286 25.79 36.65 -4.97
N GLU A 287 26.16 37.75 -5.64
CA GLU A 287 26.88 38.87 -5.01
C GLU A 287 26.05 39.60 -3.94
N LEU A 288 24.74 39.75 -4.16
CA LEU A 288 23.84 40.36 -3.19
C LEU A 288 23.74 39.55 -1.89
N PHE A 289 23.82 38.22 -2.00
CA PHE A 289 23.72 37.29 -0.88
C PHE A 289 25.08 36.88 -0.29
N ARG A 290 26.20 37.41 -0.80
CA ARG A 290 27.56 37.01 -0.39
C ARG A 290 27.82 37.18 1.10
N ASN A 291 27.25 38.24 1.68
CA ASN A 291 27.35 38.59 3.10
C ASN A 291 26.03 38.35 3.85
N SER A 292 25.18 37.44 3.34
CA SER A 292 23.87 37.17 3.95
C SER A 292 24.02 36.60 5.36
N GLU A 293 23.19 37.08 6.29
CA GLU A 293 23.09 36.55 7.66
C GLU A 293 22.38 35.18 7.70
N SER A 294 21.81 34.73 6.56
CA SER A 294 21.22 33.41 6.43
C SER A 294 22.29 32.33 6.37
N ARG A 295 22.40 31.53 7.45
CA ARG A 295 23.33 30.38 7.51
C ARG A 295 23.13 29.38 6.38
N MET A 296 21.89 29.23 5.91
CA MET A 296 21.54 28.33 4.81
C MET A 296 22.17 28.80 3.49
N ILE A 297 21.97 30.07 3.12
CA ILE A 297 22.46 30.62 1.85
C ILE A 297 23.99 30.78 1.86
N SER A 298 24.54 31.33 2.96
CA SER A 298 25.98 31.49 3.13
C SER A 298 26.74 30.16 3.03
N GLY A 299 26.23 29.08 3.63
CA GLY A 299 26.84 27.75 3.51
C GLY A 299 26.86 27.22 2.07
N ILE A 300 25.82 27.49 1.28
CA ILE A 300 25.75 27.11 -0.15
C ILE A 300 26.77 27.90 -0.96
N ILE A 301 26.86 29.22 -0.76
CA ILE A 301 27.84 30.08 -1.45
C ILE A 301 29.28 29.67 -1.09
N GLN A 302 29.57 29.40 0.18
CA GLN A 302 30.89 28.92 0.63
C GLN A 302 31.28 27.58 0.00
N SER A 303 30.31 26.75 -0.34
CA SER A 303 30.50 25.47 -1.03
C SER A 303 30.62 25.62 -2.56
N GLY A 304 30.71 26.86 -3.08
CA GLY A 304 30.80 27.16 -4.51
C GLY A 304 29.46 27.20 -5.25
N GLY A 305 28.35 27.31 -4.52
CA GLY A 305 27.01 27.47 -5.09
C GLY A 305 26.71 28.91 -5.54
N SER A 306 25.53 29.09 -6.14
CA SER A 306 25.03 30.37 -6.63
C SER A 306 23.59 30.59 -6.18
N VAL A 307 23.15 31.85 -6.20
CA VAL A 307 21.79 32.26 -5.80
C VAL A 307 21.09 32.84 -7.02
N ILE A 308 20.10 32.13 -7.54
CA ILE A 308 19.30 32.56 -8.70
C ILE A 308 17.95 33.08 -8.21
N ALA A 309 17.64 34.32 -8.57
CA ALA A 309 16.35 34.95 -8.27
C ALA A 309 15.44 34.92 -9.51
N LEU A 310 14.14 34.68 -9.30
CA LEU A 310 13.10 34.63 -10.33
C LEU A 310 11.94 35.57 -9.97
N LEU A 311 11.52 36.41 -10.92
CA LEU A 311 10.35 37.28 -10.77
C LEU A 311 9.11 36.65 -11.40
N LEU A 312 8.03 36.53 -10.62
CA LEU A 312 6.71 36.11 -11.07
C LEU A 312 5.70 37.28 -10.99
N PRO A 313 5.32 37.87 -12.14
CA PRO A 313 4.43 39.04 -12.17
C PRO A 313 3.02 38.74 -11.66
N ASN A 314 2.48 39.57 -10.77
CA ASN A 314 1.14 39.43 -10.17
C ASN A 314 0.89 38.16 -9.32
N PHE A 315 1.93 37.45 -8.88
CA PHE A 315 1.80 36.24 -8.05
C PHE A 315 1.79 36.48 -6.53
N SER A 316 2.00 37.71 -6.06
CA SER A 316 2.06 37.98 -4.61
C SER A 316 0.75 37.62 -3.90
N GLY A 317 0.88 37.02 -2.73
CA GLY A 317 -0.18 36.47 -1.90
C GLY A 317 -0.74 35.12 -2.38
N LEU A 318 -0.34 34.62 -3.55
CA LEU A 318 -0.88 33.34 -4.06
C LEU A 318 -0.11 32.14 -3.54
N LEU A 319 1.20 32.26 -3.24
CA LEU A 319 2.01 31.10 -2.83
C LEU A 319 1.71 30.65 -1.40
N LYS A 320 1.18 31.54 -0.55
CA LYS A 320 0.66 31.20 0.78
C LYS A 320 -0.72 30.54 0.76
N LYS A 321 -1.40 30.50 -0.40
CA LYS A 321 -2.72 29.87 -0.50
C LYS A 321 -2.58 28.36 -0.28
N GLU A 322 -3.37 27.83 0.64
CA GLU A 322 -3.47 26.40 0.88
C GLU A 322 -4.21 25.73 -0.28
N LEU A 323 -3.62 24.68 -0.84
CA LEU A 323 -4.21 23.84 -1.89
C LEU A 323 -4.97 22.67 -1.28
N CYS A 324 -4.38 22.05 -0.27
CA CYS A 324 -4.98 21.03 0.60
C CYS A 324 -4.24 21.10 1.95
N PRO A 325 -4.72 20.42 3.02
CA PRO A 325 -4.08 20.47 4.32
C PRO A 325 -2.57 20.28 4.25
N GLU A 326 -1.83 21.16 4.94
CA GLU A 326 -0.36 21.19 5.00
C GLU A 326 0.38 21.50 3.67
N LYS A 327 -0.34 21.75 2.56
CA LYS A 327 0.26 22.01 1.24
C LYS A 327 -0.20 23.32 0.65
N THR A 328 0.74 24.26 0.50
CA THR A 328 0.49 25.55 -0.16
C THR A 328 0.89 25.53 -1.63
N PHE A 329 0.45 26.53 -2.39
CA PHE A 329 0.89 26.69 -3.78
C PHE A 329 2.40 26.96 -3.91
N GLY A 330 3.02 27.61 -2.91
CA GLY A 330 4.48 27.71 -2.80
C GLY A 330 5.13 26.33 -2.70
N LYS A 331 4.63 25.43 -1.84
CA LYS A 331 5.14 24.05 -1.77
C LYS A 331 4.97 23.28 -3.08
N GLU A 332 3.86 23.47 -3.78
CA GLU A 332 3.64 22.89 -5.11
C GLU A 332 4.71 23.33 -6.13
N LEU A 333 5.03 24.62 -6.19
CA LEU A 333 6.10 25.12 -7.07
C LEU A 333 7.49 24.61 -6.62
N ALA A 334 7.72 24.48 -5.32
CA ALA A 334 8.98 23.99 -4.78
C ALA A 334 9.23 22.53 -5.18
N GLU A 335 8.18 21.71 -5.31
CA GLU A 335 8.32 20.32 -5.78
C GLU A 335 8.86 20.24 -7.21
N TYR A 336 8.45 21.15 -8.08
CA TYR A 336 8.99 21.26 -9.44
C TYR A 336 10.46 21.67 -9.42
N ALA A 337 10.87 22.58 -8.53
CA ALA A 337 12.28 22.95 -8.34
C ALA A 337 13.12 21.77 -7.83
N MET A 338 12.66 21.10 -6.76
CA MET A 338 13.35 19.97 -6.12
C MET A 338 13.52 18.81 -7.08
N ALA A 339 12.59 18.64 -8.03
CA ALA A 339 12.68 17.60 -9.03
C ALA A 339 13.91 17.76 -9.98
N TYR A 340 14.54 18.95 -10.02
CA TYR A 340 15.81 19.21 -10.72
C TYR A 340 17.03 19.26 -9.79
N GLY A 341 16.87 18.95 -8.49
CA GLY A 341 17.97 18.76 -7.54
C GLY A 341 18.21 19.90 -6.56
N THR A 342 17.37 20.95 -6.53
CA THR A 342 17.44 21.95 -5.46
C THR A 342 16.89 21.39 -4.14
N LYS A 343 17.31 21.98 -3.01
CA LYS A 343 16.74 21.66 -1.69
C LYS A 343 15.39 22.32 -1.42
N GLY A 344 14.94 23.20 -2.32
CA GLY A 344 13.72 24.00 -2.18
C GLY A 344 13.89 25.38 -2.79
N MET A 345 13.06 26.32 -2.36
CA MET A 345 13.08 27.72 -2.74
C MET A 345 12.54 28.58 -1.60
N ILE A 346 12.88 29.88 -1.61
CA ILE A 346 12.38 30.88 -0.65
C ILE A 346 11.66 31.97 -1.43
N HIS A 347 10.49 32.43 -0.99
CA HIS A 347 9.73 33.43 -1.73
C HIS A 347 9.13 34.55 -0.87
N THR A 348 8.81 35.69 -1.49
CA THR A 348 8.33 36.90 -0.79
C THR A 348 7.02 36.75 -0.02
N ASP A 349 6.23 35.70 -0.28
CA ASP A 349 5.01 35.41 0.51
C ASP A 349 5.28 34.64 1.82
N GLU A 350 6.51 34.17 2.03
CA GLU A 350 6.93 33.54 3.30
C GLU A 350 7.34 34.59 4.34
N ASP A 351 7.45 34.15 5.59
CA ASP A 351 8.02 34.97 6.66
C ASP A 351 9.56 35.02 6.52
N LEU A 352 10.05 36.00 5.76
CA LEU A 352 11.48 36.21 5.49
C LEU A 352 12.31 36.49 6.74
N SER A 353 11.69 36.93 7.84
CA SER A 353 12.39 37.18 9.11
C SER A 353 12.98 35.89 9.69
N LYS A 354 12.31 34.74 9.47
CA LYS A 354 12.80 33.42 9.89
C LYS A 354 14.11 33.01 9.22
N TYR A 355 14.40 33.61 8.07
CA TYR A 355 15.59 33.31 7.27
C TYR A 355 16.67 34.40 7.36
N ASN A 356 16.39 35.53 8.03
CA ASN A 356 17.22 36.74 8.02
C ASN A 356 17.52 37.27 6.59
N LEU A 357 16.50 37.26 5.72
CA LEU A 357 16.65 37.63 4.29
C LEU A 357 15.89 38.92 3.88
N GLY A 358 15.37 39.68 4.85
CA GLY A 358 14.52 40.85 4.56
C GLY A 358 15.21 41.90 3.67
N LYS A 359 16.47 42.25 4.00
CA LYS A 359 17.24 43.27 3.28
C LYS A 359 17.53 42.85 1.84
N GLU A 360 17.95 41.60 1.64
CA GLU A 360 18.27 41.07 0.31
C GLU A 360 17.04 41.04 -0.59
N PHE A 361 15.87 40.66 -0.08
CA PHE A 361 14.63 40.69 -0.87
C PHE A 361 14.14 42.12 -1.17
N GLU A 362 14.41 43.11 -0.31
CA GLU A 362 14.15 44.52 -0.63
C GLU A 362 15.04 45.02 -1.78
N GLU A 363 16.32 44.65 -1.79
CA GLU A 363 17.23 44.96 -2.89
C GLU A 363 16.85 44.22 -4.18
N LEU A 364 16.45 42.94 -4.10
CA LEU A 364 15.91 42.21 -5.26
C LEU A 364 14.66 42.90 -5.84
N ARG A 365 13.77 43.44 -4.99
CA ARG A 365 12.60 44.21 -5.48
C ARG A 365 13.03 45.43 -6.28
N LYS A 366 14.07 46.15 -5.84
CA LYS A 366 14.63 47.29 -6.59
C LYS A 366 15.26 46.83 -7.90
N LEU A 367 16.07 45.77 -7.87
CA LEU A 367 16.75 45.21 -9.04
C LEU A 367 15.77 44.81 -10.15
N PHE A 368 14.72 44.07 -9.78
CA PHE A 368 13.68 43.64 -10.71
C PHE A 368 12.69 44.74 -11.11
N LYS A 369 12.73 45.91 -10.45
CA LYS A 369 11.68 46.94 -10.50
C LYS A 369 10.29 46.34 -10.23
N ALA A 370 10.22 45.44 -9.25
CA ALA A 370 9.05 44.63 -8.95
C ALA A 370 7.95 45.45 -8.28
N GLY A 371 6.74 45.39 -8.82
CA GLY A 371 5.55 46.01 -8.23
C GLY A 371 5.08 45.30 -6.96
N LYS A 372 4.10 45.90 -6.27
CA LYS A 372 3.51 45.33 -5.03
C LYS A 372 2.87 43.95 -5.23
N ASN A 373 2.34 43.69 -6.43
CA ASN A 373 1.68 42.44 -6.75
C ASN A 373 2.65 41.37 -7.27
N ASP A 374 3.91 41.72 -7.52
CA ASP A 374 4.90 40.80 -8.03
C ASP A 374 5.55 40.01 -6.89
N LEU A 375 5.86 38.76 -7.19
CA LEU A 375 6.50 37.82 -6.27
C LEU A 375 7.92 37.54 -6.73
N ILE A 376 8.86 37.49 -5.79
CA ILE A 376 10.23 37.09 -6.04
C ILE A 376 10.49 35.76 -5.34
N ILE A 377 11.16 34.86 -6.05
CA ILE A 377 11.60 33.55 -5.58
C ILE A 377 13.13 33.51 -5.66
N VAL A 378 13.76 32.89 -4.67
CA VAL A 378 15.21 32.65 -4.63
C VAL A 378 15.47 31.15 -4.50
N MET A 379 16.37 30.63 -5.32
CA MET A 379 16.87 29.27 -5.28
C MET A 379 18.40 29.31 -5.16
N ALA A 380 18.93 28.65 -4.13
CA ALA A 380 20.37 28.57 -3.89
C ALA A 380 20.83 27.12 -4.05
N GLU A 381 21.73 26.88 -5.00
CA GLU A 381 22.35 25.57 -5.28
C GLU A 381 23.53 25.77 -6.26
N LYS A 382 24.19 24.71 -6.72
CA LYS A 382 25.09 24.81 -7.90
C LYS A 382 24.39 25.54 -9.05
N LYS A 383 25.09 26.49 -9.68
CA LYS A 383 24.54 27.40 -10.71
C LYS A 383 23.63 26.70 -11.74
N ALA A 384 24.13 25.65 -12.38
CA ALA A 384 23.39 24.90 -13.40
C ALA A 384 22.11 24.23 -12.85
N ILE A 385 22.09 23.84 -11.58
CA ILE A 385 20.90 23.26 -10.91
C ILE A 385 19.90 24.36 -10.58
N ALA A 386 20.38 25.47 -10.00
CA ALA A 386 19.53 26.60 -9.63
C ALA A 386 18.86 27.26 -10.85
N GLU A 387 19.57 27.39 -11.97
CA GLU A 387 19.02 27.88 -13.24
C GLU A 387 17.93 26.95 -13.79
N LYS A 388 18.17 25.63 -13.83
CA LYS A 388 17.17 24.64 -14.26
C LYS A 388 15.94 24.62 -13.36
N ALA A 389 16.12 24.77 -12.05
CA ALA A 389 15.02 24.86 -11.12
C ALA A 389 14.19 26.14 -11.32
N ALA A 390 14.86 27.26 -11.62
CA ALA A 390 14.16 28.50 -11.98
C ALA A 390 13.33 28.33 -13.25
N ASP A 391 13.84 27.60 -14.24
CA ASP A 391 13.10 27.28 -15.46
C ASP A 391 11.87 26.43 -15.15
N ALA A 392 12.02 25.39 -14.33
CA ALA A 392 10.90 24.53 -13.93
C ALA A 392 9.81 25.30 -13.17
N VAL A 393 10.20 26.17 -12.23
CA VAL A 393 9.26 27.02 -11.48
C VAL A 393 8.58 28.03 -12.39
N TYR A 394 9.33 28.65 -13.31
CA TYR A 394 8.78 29.57 -14.30
C TYR A 394 7.74 28.88 -15.19
N GLU A 395 8.07 27.74 -15.79
CA GLU A 395 7.15 26.98 -16.64
C GLU A 395 5.89 26.55 -15.87
N ARG A 396 6.05 26.09 -14.63
CA ARG A 396 4.92 25.71 -13.79
C ARG A 396 4.05 26.91 -13.39
N ALA A 397 4.65 28.05 -13.08
CA ALA A 397 3.93 29.29 -12.81
C ALA A 397 3.17 29.79 -14.04
N LEU A 398 3.79 29.71 -15.22
CA LEU A 398 3.14 30.03 -16.50
C LEU A 398 1.96 29.08 -16.77
N TYR A 399 2.10 27.79 -16.43
CA TYR A 399 1.02 26.80 -16.54
C TYR A 399 -0.17 27.12 -15.65
N SER A 400 0.00 27.80 -14.51
CA SER A 400 -1.13 28.22 -13.66
C SER A 400 -2.11 29.17 -14.36
N LEU A 401 -1.71 29.82 -15.47
CA LEU A 401 -2.63 30.57 -16.32
C LEU A 401 -3.57 29.64 -17.12
N LYS A 402 -3.13 28.41 -17.40
CA LYS A 402 -3.92 27.35 -18.07
C LYS A 402 -4.77 26.57 -17.07
N GLY A 403 -4.23 26.21 -15.90
CA GLY A 403 -4.96 25.50 -14.84
C GLY A 403 -4.12 24.42 -14.16
N VAL A 404 -4.74 23.25 -13.96
CA VAL A 404 -4.09 22.08 -13.35
C VAL A 404 -3.29 21.34 -14.43
N PRO A 405 -1.99 21.05 -14.24
CA PRO A 405 -1.21 20.24 -15.17
C PRO A 405 -1.54 18.75 -15.04
N GLU A 406 -1.51 18.04 -16.16
CA GLU A 406 -1.54 16.57 -16.19
C GLU A 406 -0.19 16.01 -15.75
N GLU A 407 -0.18 15.19 -14.69
CA GLU A 407 1.05 14.73 -14.04
C GLU A 407 0.84 13.45 -13.23
N THR A 408 1.93 12.70 -13.05
CA THR A 408 2.01 11.61 -12.08
C THR A 408 2.56 12.15 -10.76
N ARG A 409 1.96 11.73 -9.65
CA ARG A 409 2.24 12.20 -8.30
C ARG A 409 2.47 11.03 -7.35
N ILE A 410 3.33 11.23 -6.36
CA ILE A 410 3.63 10.23 -5.31
C ILE A 410 2.87 10.62 -4.05
N PRO A 411 2.12 9.70 -3.43
CA PRO A 411 1.38 9.99 -2.22
C PRO A 411 2.30 10.02 -0.99
N ASN A 412 1.91 10.82 0.00
CA ASN A 412 2.44 10.78 1.34
C ASN A 412 1.54 9.90 2.22
N HIS A 413 2.03 8.72 2.59
CA HIS A 413 1.28 7.73 3.37
C HIS A 413 0.90 8.19 4.79
N HIS A 414 1.53 9.25 5.32
CA HIS A 414 1.23 9.75 6.67
C HIS A 414 0.00 10.66 6.66
N ASN A 415 0.00 11.69 5.82
CA ASN A 415 -1.01 12.75 5.80
C ASN A 415 -1.95 12.70 4.57
N ALA A 416 -1.79 11.72 3.68
CA ALA A 416 -2.59 11.55 2.47
C ALA A 416 -2.57 12.77 1.53
N THR A 417 -1.51 13.58 1.56
CA THR A 417 -1.20 14.53 0.49
C THR A 417 -0.41 13.82 -0.61
N ASN A 418 -0.08 14.52 -1.69
CA ASN A 418 0.76 13.97 -2.77
C ASN A 418 1.71 15.04 -3.29
N SER A 419 2.81 14.61 -3.90
CA SER A 419 3.85 15.47 -4.46
C SER A 419 4.12 15.16 -5.92
N TYR A 420 4.47 16.19 -6.70
CA TYR A 420 4.86 16.03 -8.09
C TYR A 420 6.01 15.00 -8.22
N ALA A 421 5.87 14.07 -9.16
CA ALA A 421 6.92 13.12 -9.48
C ALA A 421 7.49 13.38 -10.88
N ARG A 422 6.61 13.38 -11.88
CA ARG A 422 6.94 13.51 -13.31
C ARG A 422 5.70 13.87 -14.13
N PRO A 423 5.86 14.35 -15.39
CA PRO A 423 4.75 14.50 -16.31
C PRO A 423 4.06 13.15 -16.57
N LEU A 424 2.78 13.16 -16.98
CA LEU A 424 2.11 11.92 -17.33
C LEU A 424 2.87 11.21 -18.46
N PRO A 425 3.01 9.88 -18.38
CA PRO A 425 3.64 9.09 -19.40
C PRO A 425 2.88 9.14 -20.75
N GLY A 426 3.61 9.13 -21.86
CA GLY A 426 3.01 8.98 -23.19
C GLY A 426 2.47 7.56 -23.44
N ALA A 427 1.60 7.42 -24.43
CA ALA A 427 0.92 6.16 -24.76
C ALA A 427 1.85 5.09 -25.38
N ASN A 428 2.92 5.50 -26.07
CA ASN A 428 3.77 4.60 -26.86
C ASN A 428 5.02 4.15 -26.08
N ARG A 429 4.84 3.19 -25.17
CA ARG A 429 5.92 2.66 -24.31
C ARG A 429 6.07 1.14 -24.32
N LEU A 430 5.24 0.46 -25.09
CA LEU A 430 5.20 -0.99 -25.18
C LEU A 430 5.81 -1.43 -26.51
N TYR A 431 6.67 -2.42 -26.46
CA TYR A 431 7.19 -3.14 -27.62
C TYR A 431 7.34 -4.63 -27.28
N PRO A 432 7.34 -5.56 -28.25
CA PRO A 432 7.34 -6.99 -27.95
C PRO A 432 8.57 -7.48 -27.16
N GLU A 433 8.36 -8.39 -26.21
CA GLU A 433 9.43 -9.19 -25.58
C GLU A 433 9.74 -10.39 -26.46
N THR A 434 10.81 -10.30 -27.25
CA THR A 434 11.16 -11.31 -28.25
C THR A 434 11.88 -12.53 -27.68
N ASP A 435 12.37 -12.45 -26.44
CA ASP A 435 13.10 -13.55 -25.81
C ASP A 435 12.17 -14.65 -25.30
N ILE A 436 10.88 -14.35 -25.14
CA ILE A 436 9.87 -15.25 -24.58
C ILE A 436 8.83 -15.61 -25.65
N PRO A 437 8.60 -16.90 -25.92
CA PRO A 437 7.55 -17.33 -26.83
C PRO A 437 6.15 -16.89 -26.37
N ASN A 438 5.27 -16.66 -27.34
CA ASN A 438 3.85 -16.44 -27.07
C ASN A 438 3.20 -17.68 -26.44
N ILE A 439 2.14 -17.45 -25.67
CA ILE A 439 1.38 -18.51 -24.99
C ILE A 439 0.03 -18.65 -25.68
N ASP A 440 -0.22 -19.81 -26.29
CA ASP A 440 -1.52 -20.12 -26.90
C ASP A 440 -2.53 -20.52 -25.83
N VAL A 441 -3.68 -19.85 -25.82
CA VAL A 441 -4.76 -20.07 -24.85
C VAL A 441 -5.73 -21.10 -25.40
N THR A 442 -5.44 -22.37 -25.13
CA THR A 442 -6.29 -23.49 -25.54
C THR A 442 -7.47 -23.70 -24.59
N GLU A 443 -8.51 -24.41 -25.06
CA GLU A 443 -9.61 -24.84 -24.21
C GLU A 443 -9.14 -25.74 -23.05
N GLU A 444 -8.09 -26.53 -23.26
CA GLU A 444 -7.45 -27.36 -22.22
C GLU A 444 -6.81 -26.48 -21.13
N LEU A 445 -6.04 -25.46 -21.54
CA LEU A 445 -5.44 -24.52 -20.59
C LEU A 445 -6.52 -23.84 -19.77
N LEU A 446 -7.55 -23.28 -20.42
CA LEU A 446 -8.66 -22.66 -19.72
C LEU A 446 -9.41 -23.67 -18.85
N GLY A 447 -9.62 -24.91 -19.30
CA GLY A 447 -10.28 -25.97 -18.53
C GLY A 447 -9.53 -26.34 -17.26
N SER A 448 -8.20 -26.24 -17.26
CA SER A 448 -7.33 -26.55 -16.12
C SER A 448 -7.29 -25.45 -15.04
N VAL A 449 -7.85 -24.25 -15.31
CA VAL A 449 -7.87 -23.14 -14.35
C VAL A 449 -8.86 -23.44 -13.22
N GLU A 450 -8.32 -23.77 -12.05
CA GLU A 450 -9.08 -23.94 -10.82
C GLU A 450 -9.52 -22.59 -10.23
N LEU A 451 -10.80 -22.50 -9.88
CA LEU A 451 -11.37 -21.31 -9.23
C LEU A 451 -11.52 -21.57 -7.73
N PRO A 452 -10.93 -20.72 -6.87
CA PRO A 452 -11.10 -20.86 -5.43
C PRO A 452 -12.53 -20.48 -5.01
N GLU A 453 -12.99 -21.04 -3.90
CA GLU A 453 -14.19 -20.54 -3.20
C GLU A 453 -13.93 -19.10 -2.74
N LEU A 454 -14.83 -18.18 -3.08
CA LEU A 454 -14.67 -16.77 -2.72
C LEU A 454 -14.76 -16.60 -1.19
N ILE A 455 -13.94 -15.72 -0.61
CA ILE A 455 -13.96 -15.44 0.83
C ILE A 455 -15.38 -15.17 1.40
N PRO A 456 -16.22 -14.31 0.79
CA PRO A 456 -17.58 -14.09 1.30
C PRO A 456 -18.45 -15.35 1.29
N GLU A 457 -18.29 -16.20 0.28
CA GLU A 457 -19.00 -17.47 0.15
C GLU A 457 -18.52 -18.45 1.22
N LYS A 458 -17.19 -18.59 1.38
CA LYS A 458 -16.56 -19.38 2.43
C LYS A 458 -17.03 -18.96 3.82
N ILE A 459 -17.06 -17.67 4.14
CA ILE A 459 -17.56 -17.17 5.43
C ILE A 459 -19.01 -17.60 5.66
N ASN A 460 -19.87 -17.45 4.66
CA ASN A 460 -21.27 -17.83 4.78
C ASN A 460 -21.47 -19.34 4.88
N ARG A 461 -20.67 -20.13 4.16
CA ARG A 461 -20.68 -21.59 4.23
C ARG A 461 -20.22 -22.05 5.62
N LEU A 462 -19.05 -21.60 6.09
CA LEU A 462 -18.52 -21.96 7.40
C LEU A 462 -19.50 -21.61 8.52
N ALA A 463 -20.11 -20.42 8.48
CA ALA A 463 -21.11 -19.99 9.46
C ALA A 463 -22.32 -20.94 9.51
N LYS A 464 -22.83 -21.37 8.35
CA LYS A 464 -23.99 -22.28 8.26
C LYS A 464 -23.64 -23.72 8.61
N GLU A 465 -22.58 -24.24 8.00
CA GLU A 465 -22.17 -25.65 8.09
C GLU A 465 -21.72 -26.02 9.51
N TYR A 466 -20.96 -25.13 10.15
CA TYR A 466 -20.41 -25.36 11.50
C TYR A 466 -21.20 -24.66 12.61
N ASN A 467 -22.36 -24.06 12.29
CA ASN A 467 -23.24 -23.34 13.23
C ASN A 467 -22.48 -22.30 14.09
N VAL A 468 -21.55 -21.57 13.48
CA VAL A 468 -20.79 -20.49 14.12
C VAL A 468 -21.33 -19.13 13.69
N SER A 469 -21.12 -18.11 14.53
CA SER A 469 -21.52 -16.75 14.16
C SER A 469 -20.76 -16.29 12.90
N ARG A 470 -21.42 -15.50 12.04
CA ARG A 470 -20.79 -14.95 10.84
C ARG A 470 -19.52 -14.14 11.16
N GLN A 471 -19.52 -13.45 12.29
CA GLN A 471 -18.35 -12.71 12.78
C GLN A 471 -17.18 -13.66 13.10
N LEU A 472 -17.43 -14.76 13.82
CA LEU A 472 -16.40 -15.74 14.16
C LEU A 472 -15.87 -16.45 12.90
N ALA A 473 -16.75 -16.82 11.96
CA ALA A 473 -16.34 -17.38 10.67
C ALA A 473 -15.46 -16.40 9.86
N LYS A 474 -15.82 -15.11 9.85
CA LYS A 474 -15.02 -14.06 9.22
C LYS A 474 -13.63 -13.97 9.83
N GLU A 475 -13.53 -13.98 11.17
CA GLU A 475 -12.24 -13.92 11.85
C GLU A 475 -11.38 -15.17 11.58
N VAL A 476 -11.97 -16.35 11.52
CA VAL A 476 -11.28 -17.59 11.10
C VAL A 476 -10.63 -17.43 9.72
N VAL A 477 -11.39 -16.92 8.75
CA VAL A 477 -10.90 -16.72 7.37
C VAL A 477 -9.85 -15.61 7.31
N ASP A 478 -10.07 -14.50 8.03
CA ASP A 478 -9.15 -13.35 8.05
C ASP A 478 -7.78 -13.71 8.66
N GLU A 479 -7.74 -14.54 9.70
CA GLU A 479 -6.50 -15.03 10.33
C GLU A 479 -5.80 -16.13 9.50
N GLY A 480 -6.46 -16.68 8.45
CA GLY A 480 -5.88 -17.71 7.59
C GLY A 480 -5.73 -19.09 8.24
N ILE A 481 -6.47 -19.36 9.32
CA ILE A 481 -6.42 -20.63 10.04
C ILE A 481 -7.16 -21.71 9.24
N ASP A 482 -6.56 -22.89 9.07
CA ASP A 482 -7.20 -24.06 8.44
C ASP A 482 -8.20 -24.74 9.39
N PHE A 483 -9.25 -24.00 9.75
CA PHE A 483 -10.28 -24.43 10.68
C PHE A 483 -10.95 -25.75 10.29
N GLU A 484 -11.17 -25.97 9.00
CA GLU A 484 -11.79 -27.20 8.48
C GLU A 484 -10.91 -28.43 8.76
N GLU A 485 -9.58 -28.29 8.68
CA GLU A 485 -8.66 -29.35 9.08
C GLU A 485 -8.76 -29.67 10.58
N TYR A 486 -8.86 -28.65 11.44
CA TYR A 486 -9.07 -28.85 12.88
C TYR A 486 -10.39 -29.60 13.16
N VAL A 487 -11.50 -29.19 12.53
CA VAL A 487 -12.79 -29.86 12.71
C VAL A 487 -12.73 -31.31 12.21
N ARG A 488 -12.07 -31.56 11.07
CA ARG A 488 -11.89 -32.91 10.52
C ARG A 488 -11.06 -33.82 11.42
N LYS A 489 -10.00 -33.28 12.05
CA LYS A 489 -9.12 -34.01 12.98
C LYS A 489 -9.80 -34.27 14.33
N TYR A 490 -10.50 -33.27 14.89
CA TYR A 490 -11.04 -33.31 16.26
C TYR A 490 -12.57 -33.47 16.29
N ARG A 491 -13.07 -34.53 15.66
CA ARG A 491 -14.51 -34.76 15.39
C ARG A 491 -15.42 -34.83 16.63
N LYS A 492 -14.88 -35.08 17.83
CA LYS A 492 -15.67 -35.12 19.08
C LYS A 492 -15.74 -33.77 19.79
N VAL A 493 -15.07 -32.74 19.26
CA VAL A 493 -15.09 -31.38 19.80
C VAL A 493 -16.04 -30.54 18.93
N GLU A 494 -16.87 -29.72 19.58
CA GLU A 494 -17.82 -28.85 18.89
C GLU A 494 -17.09 -27.83 18.01
N PRO A 495 -17.45 -27.68 16.72
CA PRO A 495 -16.76 -26.78 15.79
C PRO A 495 -16.69 -25.32 16.27
N GLY A 496 -17.76 -24.79 16.86
CA GLY A 496 -17.77 -23.46 17.46
C GLY A 496 -16.78 -23.33 18.62
N PHE A 497 -16.61 -24.36 19.45
CA PHE A 497 -15.60 -24.37 20.51
C PHE A 497 -14.18 -24.35 19.93
N ILE A 498 -13.92 -25.11 18.87
CA ILE A 498 -12.64 -25.06 18.14
C ILE A 498 -12.39 -23.63 17.64
N ALA A 499 -13.36 -23.02 16.95
CA ALA A 499 -13.23 -21.67 16.41
C ALA A 499 -12.94 -20.63 17.51
N ARG A 500 -13.68 -20.65 18.63
CA ARG A 500 -13.43 -19.77 19.79
C ARG A 500 -12.07 -20.01 20.43
N THR A 501 -11.62 -21.26 20.49
CA THR A 501 -10.29 -21.60 21.03
C THR A 501 -9.18 -21.03 20.15
N LEU A 502 -9.32 -21.11 18.83
CA LEU A 502 -8.32 -20.65 17.88
C LEU A 502 -8.29 -19.12 17.75
N ILE A 503 -9.45 -18.45 17.86
CA ILE A 503 -9.59 -17.02 17.58
C ILE A 503 -9.77 -16.16 18.84
N GLU A 504 -10.77 -16.48 19.66
CA GLU A 504 -11.14 -15.63 20.80
C GLU A 504 -10.17 -15.80 21.97
N SER A 505 -9.70 -17.02 22.22
CA SER A 505 -8.83 -17.30 23.36
C SER A 505 -7.50 -16.53 23.33
N PRO A 506 -6.74 -16.47 22.20
CA PRO A 506 -5.53 -15.66 22.13
C PRO A 506 -5.80 -14.16 22.33
N LYS A 507 -6.90 -13.64 21.77
CA LYS A 507 -7.32 -12.23 21.93
C LYS A 507 -7.66 -11.92 23.39
N GLU A 508 -8.36 -12.83 24.07
CA GLU A 508 -8.70 -12.68 25.48
C GLU A 508 -7.48 -12.76 26.39
N ILE A 509 -6.54 -13.68 26.11
CA ILE A 509 -5.28 -13.80 26.85
C ILE A 509 -4.46 -12.50 26.72
N LYS A 510 -4.31 -11.98 25.49
CA LYS A 510 -3.63 -10.71 25.25
C LYS A 510 -4.30 -9.55 25.98
N LYS A 511 -5.63 -9.47 25.93
CA LYS A 511 -6.39 -8.37 26.56
C LYS A 511 -6.36 -8.42 28.10
N ARG A 512 -6.51 -9.60 28.71
CA ARG A 512 -6.63 -9.75 30.18
C ARG A 512 -5.31 -9.95 30.89
N TYR A 513 -4.35 -10.62 30.25
CA TYR A 513 -3.09 -11.04 30.88
C TYR A 513 -1.87 -10.37 30.26
N ASN A 514 -2.02 -9.58 29.18
CA ASN A 514 -0.93 -8.93 28.45
C ASN A 514 0.16 -9.94 28.02
N LYS A 515 -0.28 -11.12 27.57
CA LYS A 515 0.57 -12.20 27.06
C LYS A 515 0.16 -12.58 25.64
N GLU A 516 1.12 -13.01 24.84
CA GLU A 516 0.88 -13.55 23.50
C GLU A 516 1.09 -15.06 23.51
N ILE A 517 0.37 -15.75 22.62
CA ILE A 517 0.44 -17.21 22.50
C ILE A 517 0.40 -17.62 21.03
N GLU A 518 1.31 -18.51 20.64
CA GLU A 518 1.32 -19.16 19.34
C GLU A 518 0.25 -20.26 19.33
N ILE A 519 -1.00 -19.89 19.07
CA ILE A 519 -2.13 -20.81 19.22
C ILE A 519 -2.01 -22.03 18.30
N GLU A 520 -1.50 -21.85 17.08
CA GLU A 520 -1.33 -22.93 16.10
C GLU A 520 -0.37 -24.02 16.57
N LYS A 521 0.64 -23.66 17.37
CA LYS A 521 1.61 -24.60 17.94
C LYS A 521 1.02 -25.41 19.09
N HIS A 522 0.14 -24.80 19.88
CA HIS A 522 -0.34 -25.38 21.15
C HIS A 522 -1.74 -26.00 21.05
N ALA A 523 -2.62 -25.46 20.21
CA ALA A 523 -4.00 -25.93 20.04
C ALA A 523 -4.09 -27.40 19.63
N PRO A 524 -3.29 -27.93 18.68
CA PRO A 524 -3.39 -29.35 18.28
C PRO A 524 -3.25 -30.32 19.45
N GLY A 525 -2.27 -30.10 20.32
CA GLY A 525 -2.01 -30.97 21.47
C GLY A 525 -3.07 -30.89 22.58
N ILE A 526 -3.78 -29.76 22.69
CA ILE A 526 -4.87 -29.55 23.66
C ILE A 526 -6.17 -30.13 23.10
N LEU A 527 -6.51 -29.81 21.85
CA LEU A 527 -7.70 -30.29 21.16
C LEU A 527 -7.68 -31.81 21.01
N GLU A 528 -6.51 -32.44 20.79
CA GLU A 528 -6.41 -33.91 20.77
C GLU A 528 -6.77 -34.53 22.12
N LYS A 529 -6.34 -33.93 23.23
CA LYS A 529 -6.67 -34.42 24.58
C LYS A 529 -8.14 -34.21 24.90
N LEU A 530 -8.72 -33.11 24.44
CA LEU A 530 -10.15 -32.85 24.56
C LEU A 530 -10.97 -33.85 23.74
N ASN A 531 -10.56 -34.09 22.48
CA ASN A 531 -11.16 -35.07 21.57
C ASN A 531 -11.13 -36.50 22.16
N ARG A 532 -10.08 -36.85 22.93
CA ARG A 532 -9.99 -38.13 23.66
C ARG A 532 -10.76 -38.15 24.99
N GLY A 533 -11.35 -37.04 25.43
CA GLY A 533 -12.03 -36.91 26.72
C GLY A 533 -11.10 -36.93 27.93
N LEU A 534 -9.82 -36.56 27.75
CA LEU A 534 -8.82 -36.54 28.83
C LEU A 534 -8.84 -35.24 29.65
N ILE A 535 -9.48 -34.19 29.12
CA ILE A 535 -9.71 -32.88 29.76
C ILE A 535 -11.13 -32.40 29.42
N THR A 536 -11.64 -31.40 30.12
CA THR A 536 -12.94 -30.76 29.83
C THR A 536 -12.77 -29.45 29.07
N ASP A 537 -13.81 -28.98 28.38
CA ASP A 537 -13.84 -27.67 27.69
C ASP A 537 -13.39 -26.52 28.62
N ASP A 538 -13.89 -26.51 29.86
CA ASP A 538 -13.56 -25.50 30.90
C ASP A 538 -12.05 -25.45 31.26
N ALA A 539 -11.28 -26.50 30.95
CA ALA A 539 -9.85 -26.56 31.24
C ALA A 539 -8.99 -25.93 30.14
N VAL A 540 -9.50 -25.84 28.91
CA VAL A 540 -8.71 -25.44 27.74
C VAL A 540 -8.17 -24.03 27.90
N PHE A 541 -9.01 -23.08 28.30
CA PHE A 541 -8.59 -21.69 28.46
C PHE A 541 -7.56 -21.51 29.59
N GLU A 542 -7.72 -22.23 30.71
CA GLU A 542 -6.74 -22.22 31.82
C GLU A 542 -5.38 -22.80 31.40
N ILE A 543 -5.40 -23.88 30.61
CA ILE A 543 -4.19 -24.49 30.05
C ILE A 543 -3.47 -23.50 29.13
N LEU A 544 -4.22 -22.81 28.26
CA LEU A 544 -3.66 -21.79 27.36
C LEU A 544 -3.04 -20.61 28.13
N ILE A 545 -3.69 -20.14 29.20
CA ILE A 545 -3.10 -19.11 30.08
C ILE A 545 -1.80 -19.62 30.70
N GLY A 546 -1.78 -20.83 31.25
CA GLY A 546 -0.58 -21.42 31.84
C GLY A 546 0.59 -21.51 30.84
N ILE A 547 0.30 -21.90 29.59
CA ILE A 547 1.29 -21.94 28.51
C ILE A 547 1.80 -20.53 28.18
N ALA A 548 0.91 -19.54 28.07
CA ALA A 548 1.28 -18.14 27.82
C ALA A 548 2.14 -17.53 28.94
N GLU A 549 2.05 -18.07 30.16
CA GLU A 549 2.91 -17.74 31.30
C GLU A 549 4.25 -18.51 31.32
N GLY A 550 4.49 -19.39 30.34
CA GLY A 550 5.70 -20.21 30.23
C GLY A 550 5.68 -21.50 31.04
N LYS A 551 4.51 -21.91 31.57
CA LYS A 551 4.38 -23.16 32.33
C LYS A 551 4.14 -24.34 31.39
N SER A 552 4.75 -25.48 31.72
CA SER A 552 4.41 -26.74 31.06
C SER A 552 3.05 -27.23 31.55
N PRO A 553 2.11 -27.58 30.65
CA PRO A 553 0.77 -27.98 31.04
C PRO A 553 0.76 -29.37 31.72
N ASP A 554 0.34 -29.42 32.99
CA ASP A 554 0.09 -30.68 33.70
C ASP A 554 -1.36 -31.14 33.49
N TYR A 555 -1.57 -31.91 32.43
CA TYR A 555 -2.90 -32.39 32.04
C TYR A 555 -3.55 -33.33 33.08
N LYS A 556 -2.78 -33.92 34.01
CA LYS A 556 -3.36 -34.81 35.05
C LYS A 556 -4.26 -34.04 36.01
N GLN A 557 -4.00 -32.75 36.19
CA GLN A 557 -4.79 -31.88 37.07
C GLN A 557 -6.19 -31.59 36.51
N TYR A 558 -6.39 -31.75 35.21
CA TYR A 558 -7.63 -31.44 34.49
C TYR A 558 -8.41 -32.69 34.08
N LYS A 559 -8.08 -33.85 34.67
CA LYS A 559 -8.78 -35.10 34.37
C LYS A 559 -10.27 -34.97 34.74
N PRO A 560 -11.20 -35.27 33.82
CA PRO A 560 -12.64 -35.15 34.07
C PRO A 560 -13.08 -36.03 35.24
N LEU A 561 -13.84 -35.44 36.16
CA LEU A 561 -14.54 -36.13 37.24
C LEU A 561 -16.02 -36.23 36.86
N THR A 562 -16.54 -37.44 36.69
CA THR A 562 -17.93 -37.68 36.30
C THR A 562 -18.68 -38.54 37.32
N GLY A 563 -20.01 -38.39 37.37
CA GLY A 563 -20.91 -39.23 38.16
C GLY A 563 -20.56 -39.31 39.65
N LYS A 564 -20.49 -40.55 40.19
CA LYS A 564 -20.29 -40.81 41.62
C LYS A 564 -18.96 -40.26 42.17
N LEU A 565 -17.94 -40.12 41.33
CA LEU A 565 -16.63 -39.58 41.74
C LEU A 565 -16.71 -38.07 41.98
N LEU A 566 -17.39 -37.34 41.09
CA LEU A 566 -17.64 -35.91 41.26
C LEU A 566 -18.49 -35.64 42.50
N GLU A 567 -19.56 -36.41 42.71
CA GLU A 567 -20.38 -36.30 43.92
C GLU A 567 -19.59 -36.53 45.21
N LYS A 568 -18.69 -37.52 45.21
CA LYS A 568 -17.86 -37.85 46.37
C LYS A 568 -16.91 -36.71 46.72
N GLU A 569 -16.28 -36.11 45.71
CA GLU A 569 -15.34 -35.01 45.90
C GLU A 569 -16.06 -33.72 46.33
N VAL A 570 -17.23 -33.40 45.74
CA VAL A 570 -18.08 -32.28 46.19
C VAL A 570 -18.50 -32.49 47.65
N LYS A 571 -19.00 -33.67 48.02
CA LYS A 571 -19.37 -34.00 49.42
C LYS A 571 -18.19 -33.87 50.38
N LYS A 572 -16.99 -34.27 49.96
CA LYS A 572 -15.77 -34.14 50.76
C LYS A 572 -15.44 -32.66 51.01
N ILE A 573 -15.43 -31.83 49.96
CA ILE A 573 -15.16 -30.39 50.08
C ILE A 573 -16.22 -29.70 50.94
N LEU A 574 -17.50 -30.06 50.81
CA LEU A 574 -18.59 -29.55 51.65
C LEU A 574 -18.42 -29.94 53.13
N LYS A 575 -17.97 -31.16 53.42
CA LYS A 575 -17.67 -31.61 54.80
C LYS A 575 -16.47 -30.88 55.41
N GLU A 576 -15.43 -30.61 54.62
CA GLU A 576 -14.24 -29.85 55.04
C GLU A 576 -14.54 -28.35 55.31
N ASN A 577 -15.66 -27.83 54.78
CA ASN A 577 -16.02 -26.41 54.80
C ASN A 577 -17.39 -26.18 55.45
N LYS A 578 -17.71 -26.94 56.51
CA LYS A 578 -18.94 -26.76 57.30
C LYS A 578 -18.98 -25.37 57.96
N GLY A 579 -20.15 -24.70 57.90
CA GLY A 579 -20.38 -23.41 58.54
C GLY A 579 -20.05 -22.16 57.71
N ILE A 580 -19.57 -22.33 56.48
CA ILE A 580 -19.30 -21.22 55.55
C ILE A 580 -20.56 -20.90 54.73
N PRO A 581 -20.87 -19.61 54.46
CA PRO A 581 -22.01 -19.22 53.62
C PRO A 581 -21.96 -19.86 52.22
N ARG A 582 -23.12 -20.27 51.71
CA ARG A 582 -23.29 -20.99 50.44
C ARG A 582 -22.50 -20.39 49.26
N ASN A 583 -22.48 -19.06 49.14
CA ASN A 583 -21.76 -18.37 48.05
C ASN A 583 -20.23 -18.53 48.16
N ALA A 584 -19.68 -18.50 49.37
CA ALA A 584 -18.25 -18.68 49.60
C ALA A 584 -17.84 -20.17 49.45
N VAL A 585 -18.72 -21.10 49.82
CA VAL A 585 -18.52 -22.54 49.59
C VAL A 585 -18.54 -22.87 48.10
N ILE A 586 -19.48 -22.29 47.34
CA ILE A 586 -19.50 -22.41 45.88
C ILE A 586 -18.17 -21.95 45.29
N GLY A 587 -17.65 -20.78 45.70
CA GLY A 587 -16.35 -20.29 45.27
C GLY A 587 -15.19 -21.27 45.55
N LYS A 588 -15.17 -21.89 46.73
CA LYS A 588 -14.14 -22.88 47.09
C LYS A 588 -14.25 -24.20 46.33
N VAL A 589 -15.48 -24.70 46.12
CA VAL A 589 -15.74 -25.92 45.35
C VAL A 589 -15.37 -25.68 43.89
N MET A 590 -15.80 -24.56 43.31
CA MET A 590 -15.44 -24.15 41.94
C MET A 590 -13.93 -23.94 41.79
N GLY A 591 -13.23 -23.43 42.82
CA GLY A 591 -11.77 -23.31 42.80
C GLY A 591 -11.03 -24.66 42.83
N LYS A 592 -11.44 -25.60 43.71
CA LYS A 592 -10.81 -26.93 43.82
C LYS A 592 -11.12 -27.87 42.63
N LEU A 593 -12.30 -27.68 42.01
CA LEU A 593 -12.78 -28.48 40.89
C LEU A 593 -12.71 -27.74 39.55
N ARG A 594 -12.01 -26.60 39.50
CA ARG A 594 -11.83 -25.79 38.29
C ARG A 594 -11.22 -26.63 37.17
N GLY A 595 -11.89 -26.69 36.02
CA GLY A 595 -11.45 -27.46 34.85
C GLY A 595 -11.51 -28.99 35.01
N LYS A 596 -12.23 -29.53 36.01
CA LYS A 596 -12.42 -30.98 36.21
C LYS A 596 -13.85 -31.46 35.92
N ALA A 597 -14.84 -30.58 35.96
CA ALA A 597 -16.23 -30.89 35.62
C ALA A 597 -16.97 -29.61 35.21
N PRO A 598 -18.06 -29.71 34.43
CA PRO A 598 -18.83 -28.54 34.02
C PRO A 598 -19.32 -27.73 35.22
N GLY A 599 -19.10 -26.41 35.20
CA GLY A 599 -19.51 -25.52 36.30
C GLY A 599 -20.99 -25.64 36.67
N LYS A 600 -21.87 -25.91 35.69
CA LYS A 600 -23.30 -26.14 35.91
C LYS A 600 -23.57 -27.39 36.76
N GLU A 601 -22.90 -28.50 36.46
CA GLU A 601 -23.03 -29.75 37.22
C GLU A 601 -22.49 -29.58 38.65
N ILE A 602 -21.35 -28.91 38.81
CA ILE A 602 -20.80 -28.60 40.14
C ILE A 602 -21.80 -27.77 40.95
N MET A 603 -22.39 -26.73 40.37
CA MET A 603 -23.38 -25.90 41.04
C MET A 603 -24.63 -26.69 41.44
N GLU A 604 -25.15 -27.56 40.58
CA GLU A 604 -26.31 -28.40 40.89
C GLU A 604 -26.02 -29.37 42.05
N LEU A 605 -24.84 -30.00 42.06
CA LEU A 605 -24.41 -30.89 43.14
C LEU A 605 -24.19 -30.14 44.46
N VAL A 606 -23.60 -28.95 44.42
CA VAL A 606 -23.47 -28.10 45.61
C VAL A 606 -24.85 -27.70 46.13
N LYS A 607 -25.79 -27.33 45.25
CA LYS A 607 -27.16 -27.00 45.65
C LYS A 607 -27.90 -28.20 46.27
N LYS A 608 -27.64 -29.42 45.80
CA LYS A 608 -28.25 -30.66 46.28
C LYS A 608 -27.70 -31.13 47.63
N PHE A 609 -26.41 -30.92 47.90
CA PHE A 609 -25.72 -31.49 49.08
C PHE A 609 -25.36 -30.48 50.18
N HIS A 610 -25.40 -29.18 49.91
CA HIS A 610 -25.25 -28.15 50.93
C HIS A 610 -26.63 -27.83 51.54
N LYS A 611 -26.93 -28.47 52.68
CA LYS A 611 -28.12 -28.21 53.50
C LYS A 611 -27.88 -27.06 54.45
#